data_AF-A0A7X4HBC3-F1
#
_entry.id   AF-A0A7X4HBC3-F1
#
_cell.length_a   1.000
_cell.length_b   1.000
_cell.length_c   1.000
_cell.angle_alpha   90.00
_cell.angle_beta   90.00
_cell.angle_gamma   90.00
#
_symmetry.space_group_name_H-M   'P 1'
#
loop_
_entity.id
_entity.type
_entity.pdbx_description
1 polymer ?
#
loop_
_entity_poly.entity_id
_entity_poly.type
_entity_poly.pdbx_seq_one_letter_code
_entity_poly.pdbx_strand_id
1 'polypeptide(L)'
;MGYRDDFYKKENILGYTGDLTDIKFTVYFADAGGLNPKTVEVDGRQQVLVQFGRITQDHPHKDNIGRGEVHECYSYSIFNENGQAKECVYGRSELKKIGMRQKGGEDEHLSFHTSRNSFEPVNGGNLEILASAITRFQNAKDKVGA
;
A
#
# COMPACT_ATOMS: atom_id res chain seq x y z
N MET A 1 15.19 -14.97 0.97
CA MET A 1 14.23 -14.31 1.87
C MET A 1 14.08 -12.90 1.36
N GLY A 2 12.90 -12.57 0.82
CA GLY A 2 12.59 -11.24 0.31
C GLY A 2 12.28 -10.27 1.44
N TYR A 3 12.26 -8.97 1.13
CA TYR A 3 11.84 -7.97 2.11
C TYR A 3 10.35 -8.14 2.42
N ARG A 4 10.01 -8.16 3.71
CA ARG A 4 8.64 -8.23 4.25
C ARG A 4 7.77 -9.34 3.62
N ASP A 5 8.33 -10.54 3.44
CA ASP A 5 7.60 -11.72 2.95
C ASP A 5 6.40 -12.11 3.85
N ASP A 6 6.42 -11.68 5.12
CA ASP A 6 5.33 -11.80 6.08
C ASP A 6 4.08 -10.97 5.70
N PHE A 7 4.29 -9.87 4.96
CA PHE A 7 3.26 -8.90 4.57
C PHE A 7 2.91 -8.94 3.08
N TYR A 8 3.89 -9.00 2.17
CA TYR A 8 3.65 -9.05 0.73
C TYR A 8 3.35 -10.47 0.25
N LYS A 9 2.19 -10.95 0.69
CA LYS A 9 1.62 -12.27 0.39
C LYS A 9 0.28 -12.12 -0.33
N LYS A 10 -0.15 -13.21 -0.95
CA LYS A 10 -1.34 -13.27 -1.83
C LYS A 10 -2.61 -12.82 -1.11
N GLU A 11 -2.72 -13.14 0.17
CA GLU A 11 -3.89 -12.89 1.01
C GLU A 11 -4.06 -11.40 1.35
N ASN A 12 -2.99 -10.62 1.27
CA ASN A 12 -2.99 -9.20 1.63
C ASN A 12 -3.22 -8.30 0.41
N ILE A 13 -3.34 -8.85 -0.80
CA ILE A 13 -3.56 -8.08 -2.03
C ILE A 13 -4.95 -7.45 -2.00
N LEU A 14 -5.02 -6.14 -2.21
CA LEU A 14 -6.27 -5.42 -2.41
C LEU A 14 -6.64 -5.29 -3.90
N GLY A 15 -5.63 -5.10 -4.74
CA GLY A 15 -5.80 -4.83 -6.16
C GLY A 15 -4.58 -4.16 -6.76
N TYR A 16 -4.76 -3.53 -7.91
CA TYR A 16 -3.66 -2.95 -8.69
C TYR A 16 -4.08 -1.70 -9.46
N THR A 17 -3.09 -0.98 -9.99
CA THR A 17 -3.28 0.08 -10.98
C THR A 17 -2.31 -0.11 -12.14
N GLY A 18 -2.74 0.18 -13.37
CA GLY A 18 -1.94 0.00 -14.57
C GLY A 18 -2.30 -1.29 -15.33
N ASP A 19 -1.59 -1.54 -16.42
CA ASP A 19 -1.84 -2.70 -17.29
C ASP A 19 -1.09 -3.93 -16.77
N LEU A 20 -1.80 -5.05 -16.56
CA LEU A 20 -1.21 -6.33 -16.12
C LEU A 20 -0.31 -6.99 -17.17
N THR A 21 -0.46 -6.60 -18.45
CA THR A 21 0.39 -7.07 -19.54
C THR A 21 1.72 -6.30 -19.61
N ASP A 22 1.80 -5.12 -18.98
CA ASP A 22 3.02 -4.34 -18.81
C ASP A 22 3.72 -4.73 -17.50
N ILE A 23 5.02 -4.46 -17.38
CA ILE A 23 5.79 -4.64 -16.14
C ILE A 23 5.64 -3.46 -15.18
N LYS A 24 4.81 -2.46 -15.50
CA LYS A 24 4.75 -1.16 -14.82
C LYS A 24 3.53 -0.96 -13.93
N PHE A 25 2.75 -2.01 -13.66
CA PHE A 25 1.63 -1.90 -12.73
C PHE A 25 2.10 -1.82 -11.28
N THR A 26 1.24 -1.29 -10.42
CA THR A 26 1.47 -1.22 -8.98
C THR A 26 0.47 -2.12 -8.29
N VAL A 27 0.93 -2.97 -7.37
CA VAL A 27 0.07 -3.83 -6.55
C VAL A 27 -0.04 -3.23 -5.15
N TYR A 28 -1.25 -3.20 -4.60
CA TYR A 28 -1.57 -2.61 -3.31
C TYR A 28 -1.94 -3.68 -2.28
N PHE A 29 -1.55 -3.45 -1.03
CA PHE A 29 -1.69 -4.40 0.05
C PHE A 29 -2.22 -3.75 1.32
N ALA A 30 -3.02 -4.49 2.07
CA ALA A 30 -3.31 -4.16 3.46
C ALA A 30 -3.54 -5.43 4.31
N ASP A 31 -3.24 -5.32 5.59
CA ASP A 31 -3.44 -6.38 6.59
C ASP A 31 -3.80 -5.75 7.94
N ALA A 32 -4.95 -6.14 8.51
CA ALA A 32 -5.40 -5.70 9.83
C ALA A 32 -5.05 -6.72 10.94
N GLY A 33 -4.29 -7.78 10.63
CA GLY A 33 -3.85 -8.82 11.56
C GLY A 33 -4.85 -9.95 11.80
N GLY A 34 -5.98 -9.97 11.09
CA GLY A 34 -6.96 -11.05 11.11
C GLY A 34 -7.47 -11.38 12.52
N LEU A 35 -7.26 -12.62 12.96
CA LEU A 35 -7.67 -13.09 14.31
C LEU A 35 -6.78 -12.55 15.44
N ASN A 36 -5.60 -12.01 15.14
CA ASN A 36 -4.67 -11.45 16.12
C ASN A 36 -4.25 -10.04 15.69
N PRO A 37 -5.18 -9.06 15.69
CA PRO A 37 -4.87 -7.69 15.30
C PRO A 37 -3.87 -7.07 16.27
N LYS A 38 -2.89 -6.33 15.73
CA LYS A 38 -2.06 -5.45 16.54
C LYS A 38 -2.89 -4.25 16.96
N THR A 39 -2.87 -3.90 18.25
CA THR A 39 -3.57 -2.71 18.75
C THR A 39 -2.64 -1.73 19.43
N VAL A 40 -3.07 -0.48 19.51
CA VAL A 40 -2.45 0.58 20.29
C VAL A 40 -3.52 1.36 21.03
N GLU A 41 -3.22 1.82 22.24
CA GLU A 41 -4.13 2.69 22.99
C GLU A 41 -4.03 4.14 22.47
N VAL A 42 -5.18 4.73 22.14
CA VAL A 42 -5.33 6.12 21.69
C VAL A 42 -6.52 6.69 22.44
N ASP A 43 -6.29 7.75 23.22
CA ASP A 43 -7.32 8.42 24.04
C ASP A 43 -8.16 7.45 24.89
N GLY A 44 -7.49 6.47 25.51
CA GLY A 44 -8.12 5.46 26.36
C GLY A 44 -8.94 4.40 25.60
N ARG A 45 -8.80 4.32 24.28
CA ARG A 45 -9.46 3.31 23.43
C ARG A 45 -8.42 2.48 22.68
N GLN A 46 -8.68 1.18 22.55
CA GLN A 46 -7.84 0.31 21.73
C GLN A 46 -8.18 0.49 20.25
N GLN A 47 -7.19 0.90 19.46
CA GLN A 47 -7.28 1.05 18.02
C GLN A 47 -6.50 -0.06 17.33
N VAL A 48 -7.11 -0.68 16.31
CA VAL A 48 -6.43 -1.68 15.47
C VAL A 48 -5.48 -0.97 14.52
N LEU A 49 -4.27 -1.52 14.37
CA LEU A 49 -3.31 -1.06 13.37
C LEU A 49 -3.47 -1.86 12.09
N VAL A 50 -3.67 -1.13 11.00
CA VAL A 50 -3.64 -1.67 9.64
C VAL A 50 -2.24 -1.46 9.08
N GLN A 51 -1.60 -2.56 8.68
CA GLN A 51 -0.40 -2.52 7.86
C GLN A 51 -0.82 -2.30 6.40
N PHE A 52 -0.12 -1.43 5.69
CA PHE A 52 -0.37 -1.20 4.27
C PHE A 52 0.94 -0.92 3.52
N GLY A 53 0.90 -1.18 2.22
CA GLY A 53 2.04 -0.92 1.35
C GLY A 53 1.67 -1.15 -0.11
N ARG A 54 2.60 -0.81 -1.00
CA ARG A 54 2.46 -1.08 -2.43
C ARG A 54 3.79 -1.52 -3.02
N ILE A 55 3.75 -2.26 -4.12
CA ILE A 55 4.94 -2.59 -4.91
C ILE A 55 4.71 -2.06 -6.31
N THR A 56 5.54 -1.11 -6.74
CA THR A 56 5.60 -0.70 -8.16
C THR A 56 6.50 -1.68 -8.90
N GLN A 57 5.92 -2.45 -9.82
CA GLN A 57 6.67 -3.39 -10.64
C GLN A 57 7.64 -2.60 -11.55
N ASP A 58 8.85 -3.11 -11.72
CA ASP A 58 10.07 -2.40 -12.18
C ASP A 58 9.90 -1.27 -13.21
N HIS A 59 10.06 -0.03 -12.72
CA HIS A 59 10.38 1.16 -13.54
C HIS A 59 11.80 1.68 -13.23
N PRO A 60 12.53 2.33 -14.15
CA PRO A 60 13.72 3.11 -13.79
C PRO A 60 13.38 4.43 -13.05
N HIS A 61 12.18 4.56 -12.45
CA HIS A 61 11.77 5.78 -11.77
C HIS A 61 12.27 5.80 -10.32
N LYS A 62 12.69 6.99 -9.87
CA LYS A 62 13.12 7.25 -8.48
C LYS A 62 12.01 7.05 -7.44
N ASP A 63 10.75 7.08 -7.87
CA ASP A 63 9.57 6.93 -7.00
C ASP A 63 9.06 5.48 -6.96
N ASN A 64 9.89 4.52 -7.38
CA ASN A 64 9.56 3.12 -7.23
C ASN A 64 9.62 2.72 -5.77
N ILE A 65 8.50 2.16 -5.31
CA ILE A 65 8.36 1.62 -3.98
C ILE A 65 8.51 0.11 -4.07
N GLY A 66 9.52 -0.39 -3.37
CA GLY A 66 9.84 -1.79 -3.26
C GLY A 66 9.18 -2.43 -2.05
N ARG A 67 9.62 -3.65 -1.73
CA ARG A 67 9.12 -4.42 -0.59
C ARG A 67 9.68 -3.96 0.77
N GLY A 68 10.47 -2.89 0.79
CA GLY A 68 11.03 -2.32 2.02
C GLY A 68 10.03 -1.43 2.77
N GLU A 69 9.01 -0.94 2.08
CA GLU A 69 8.16 0.15 2.56
C GLU A 69 6.76 -0.34 2.95
N VAL A 70 6.60 -0.66 4.24
CA VAL A 70 5.31 -0.99 4.85
C VAL A 70 5.05 -0.03 5.99
N HIS A 71 3.86 0.54 6.00
CA HIS A 71 3.42 1.55 6.96
C HIS A 71 2.32 1.00 7.85
N GLU A 72 2.05 1.69 8.97
CA GLU A 72 0.96 1.37 9.90
C GLU A 72 0.07 2.61 10.10
N CYS A 73 -1.24 2.42 10.07
CA CYS A 73 -2.24 3.47 10.34
C CYS A 73 -3.46 2.89 11.09
N TYR A 74 -4.43 3.72 11.46
CA TYR A 74 -5.70 3.25 12.03
C TYR A 74 -6.69 2.81 10.95
N SER A 75 -6.59 3.40 9.76
CA SER A 75 -7.37 3.00 8.60
C SER A 75 -6.62 3.32 7.30
N TYR A 76 -6.71 2.43 6.33
CA TYR A 76 -6.18 2.59 4.97
C TYR A 76 -7.29 2.35 3.96
N SER A 77 -7.35 3.18 2.93
CA SER A 77 -8.27 3.00 1.81
C SER A 77 -7.64 3.41 0.48
N ILE A 78 -8.12 2.78 -0.59
CA ILE A 78 -7.82 3.15 -1.96
C ILE A 78 -9.12 3.18 -2.77
N PHE A 79 -9.34 4.25 -3.54
CA PHE A 79 -10.56 4.43 -4.34
C PHE A 79 -10.29 5.23 -5.61
N ASN A 80 -11.22 5.16 -6.56
CA ASN A 80 -11.13 5.90 -7.82
C ASN A 80 -11.82 7.25 -7.71
N GLU A 81 -11.11 8.32 -8.07
CA GLU A 81 -11.66 9.66 -8.26
C GLU A 81 -11.15 10.21 -9.59
N ASN A 82 -12.05 10.60 -10.49
CA ASN A 82 -11.70 11.15 -11.82
C ASN A 82 -10.77 10.24 -12.65
N GLY A 83 -10.97 8.91 -12.58
CA GLY A 83 -10.14 7.94 -13.31
C GLY A 83 -8.75 7.70 -12.73
N GLN A 84 -8.49 8.18 -11.51
CA GLN A 84 -7.23 8.03 -10.80
C GLN A 84 -7.45 7.32 -9.46
N ALA A 85 -6.60 6.35 -9.15
CA ALA A 85 -6.59 5.75 -7.83
C ALA A 85 -5.97 6.71 -6.81
N LYS A 86 -6.64 6.87 -5.67
CA LYS A 86 -6.17 7.68 -4.55
C LYS A 86 -6.04 6.82 -3.31
N GLU A 87 -4.85 6.84 -2.71
CA GLU A 87 -4.61 6.21 -1.41
C GLU A 87 -4.82 7.23 -0.30
N CYS A 88 -5.63 6.84 0.67
CA CYS A 88 -5.95 7.62 1.85
C CYS A 88 -5.68 6.82 3.12
N VAL A 89 -5.26 7.52 4.17
CA VAL A 89 -5.13 6.94 5.51
C VAL A 89 -5.75 7.84 6.56
N TYR A 90 -6.08 7.26 7.69
CA TYR A 90 -6.42 7.99 8.90
C TYR A 90 -5.54 7.51 10.06
N GLY A 91 -5.11 8.46 10.90
CA GLY A 91 -4.39 8.18 12.15
C GLY A 91 -2.95 8.66 12.18
N ARG A 92 -2.19 8.05 13.11
CA ARG A 92 -0.77 8.23 13.49
C ARG A 92 -0.02 9.42 12.86
N SER A 93 0.37 10.36 13.72
CA SER A 93 1.12 11.58 13.37
C SER A 93 2.46 11.31 12.68
N GLU A 94 3.06 10.11 12.83
CA GLU A 94 4.29 9.73 12.13
C GLU A 94 4.10 9.64 10.60
N LEU A 95 2.87 9.44 10.12
CA LEU A 95 2.55 9.46 8.69
C LEU A 95 2.68 10.85 8.06
N LYS A 96 2.75 11.93 8.86
CA LYS A 96 3.10 13.28 8.37
C LYS A 96 4.49 13.31 7.71
N LYS A 97 5.40 12.37 8.03
CA LYS A 97 6.79 12.33 7.54
C LYS A 97 6.96 11.78 6.12
N ILE A 98 5.97 11.07 5.57
CA ILE A 98 6.05 10.47 4.22
C ILE A 98 5.52 11.40 3.10
N GLY A 99 5.59 12.72 3.29
CA GLY A 99 5.27 13.71 2.24
C GLY A 99 3.78 14.08 2.10
N MET A 100 2.96 13.81 3.12
CA MET A 100 1.52 14.10 3.11
C MET A 100 1.22 15.60 3.02
N ARG A 101 0.44 16.01 2.01
CA ARG A 101 -0.12 17.37 1.92
C ARG A 101 -1.46 17.40 2.66
N GLN A 102 -1.54 18.14 3.77
CA GLN A 102 -2.80 18.37 4.48
C GLN A 102 -3.85 18.99 3.55
N LYS A 103 -4.97 18.30 3.36
CA LYS A 103 -6.28 18.94 3.27
C LYS A 103 -7.08 18.42 4.47
N GLY A 104 -6.74 18.89 5.68
CA GLY A 104 -7.45 18.48 6.90
C GLY A 104 -6.61 18.49 8.17
N GLY A 105 -7.28 18.64 9.32
CA GLY A 105 -6.72 18.74 10.68
C GLY A 105 -6.00 17.48 11.19
N GLU A 106 -5.83 17.37 12.51
CA GLU A 106 -5.00 16.31 13.14
C GLU A 106 -5.57 14.88 12.99
N ASP A 107 -6.88 14.78 12.70
CA ASP A 107 -7.67 13.54 12.63
C ASP A 107 -8.53 13.47 11.35
N GLU A 108 -7.96 13.78 10.19
CA GLU A 108 -8.69 13.66 8.91
C GLU A 108 -8.09 12.58 7.99
N HIS A 109 -8.91 12.10 7.05
CA HIS A 109 -8.43 11.19 6.01
C HIS A 109 -7.44 11.93 5.09
N LEU A 110 -6.18 11.51 5.11
CA LEU A 110 -5.09 12.11 4.35
C LEU A 110 -4.85 11.33 3.06
N SER A 111 -5.08 11.98 1.92
CA SER A 111 -4.63 11.50 0.61
C SER A 111 -3.13 11.72 0.47
N PHE A 112 -2.37 10.64 0.23
CA PHE A 112 -0.89 10.72 0.19
C PHE A 112 -0.27 10.22 -1.11
N HIS A 113 -1.04 9.50 -1.93
CA HIS A 113 -0.61 9.07 -3.24
C HIS A 113 -1.78 9.09 -4.22
N THR A 114 -1.50 9.46 -5.46
CA THR A 114 -2.45 9.44 -6.58
C THR A 114 -1.78 8.74 -7.76
N SER A 115 -2.34 7.60 -8.16
CA SER A 115 -1.92 6.90 -9.37
C SER A 115 -2.46 7.62 -10.61
N ARG A 116 -1.74 7.47 -11.72
CA ARG A 116 -2.21 7.95 -13.03
C ARG A 116 -3.32 7.07 -13.62
N ASN A 117 -3.48 5.86 -13.08
CA ASN A 117 -4.45 4.87 -13.55
C ASN A 117 -5.50 4.61 -12.45
N SER A 118 -6.67 4.12 -12.86
CA SER A 118 -7.69 3.61 -11.95
C SER A 118 -7.20 2.37 -11.21
N PHE A 119 -7.72 2.20 -9.99
CA PHE A 119 -7.60 1.02 -9.17
C PHE A 119 -8.59 -0.04 -9.65
N GLU A 120 -8.08 -1.25 -9.81
CA GLU A 120 -8.84 -2.45 -10.10
C GLU A 120 -8.73 -3.43 -8.92
N PRO A 121 -9.86 -3.82 -8.30
CA PRO A 121 -9.85 -4.72 -7.16
C PRO A 121 -9.41 -6.12 -7.57
N VAL A 122 -8.77 -6.81 -6.64
CA VAL A 122 -8.39 -8.21 -6.83
C VAL A 122 -9.65 -9.08 -6.98
N ASN A 123 -9.57 -10.06 -7.88
CA ASN A 123 -10.60 -11.07 -8.10
C ASN A 123 -9.96 -12.37 -8.61
N GLY A 124 -10.76 -13.44 -8.75
CA GLY A 124 -10.25 -14.74 -9.18
C GLY A 124 -9.53 -14.74 -10.54
N GLY A 125 -9.83 -13.78 -11.43
CA GLY A 125 -9.21 -13.67 -12.75
C GLY A 125 -7.84 -12.99 -12.76
N ASN A 126 -7.55 -12.11 -11.79
CA ASN A 126 -6.28 -11.37 -11.73
C ASN A 126 -5.35 -11.82 -10.59
N LEU A 127 -5.86 -12.52 -9.58
CA LEU A 127 -5.13 -12.84 -8.36
C LEU A 127 -3.82 -13.61 -8.60
N GLU A 128 -3.82 -14.62 -9.47
CA GLU A 128 -2.60 -15.40 -9.74
C GLU A 128 -1.54 -14.60 -10.51
N ILE A 129 -1.97 -13.68 -11.37
CA ILE A 129 -1.08 -12.78 -12.11
C ILE A 129 -0.39 -11.85 -11.11
N LEU A 130 -1.16 -11.25 -10.20
CA LEU A 130 -0.66 -10.37 -9.15
C LEU A 130 0.28 -11.11 -8.19
N ALA A 131 -0.11 -12.31 -7.72
CA ALA A 131 0.73 -13.15 -6.87
C ALA A 131 2.08 -13.50 -7.53
N SER A 132 2.05 -13.84 -8.82
CA SER A 132 3.26 -14.14 -9.59
C SER A 132 4.13 -12.92 -9.84
N ALA A 133 3.53 -11.74 -9.95
CA ALA A 133 4.27 -10.49 -10.10
C ALA A 133 5.08 -10.16 -8.84
N ILE A 134 4.48 -10.36 -7.67
CA ILE A 134 5.09 -10.10 -6.35
C ILE A 134 6.33 -10.97 -6.13
N THR A 135 6.33 -12.21 -6.61
CA THR A 135 7.48 -13.12 -6.48
C THR A 135 8.66 -12.74 -7.39
N ARG A 136 8.41 -12.06 -8.52
CA ARG A 136 9.47 -11.59 -9.43
C ARG A 136 10.33 -10.49 -8.81
N PHE A 137 9.82 -9.75 -7.82
CA PHE A 137 10.48 -8.60 -7.21
C PHE A 137 10.79 -8.80 -5.72
N GLN A 138 11.05 -10.03 -5.28
CA GLN A 138 11.36 -10.38 -3.88
C GLN A 138 12.49 -9.53 -3.25
N ASN A 139 13.47 -9.12 -4.04
CA ASN A 139 14.64 -8.35 -3.58
C ASN A 139 14.59 -6.87 -4.00
N ALA A 140 13.49 -6.39 -4.58
CA ALA A 140 13.36 -4.99 -4.95
C ALA A 140 13.28 -4.14 -3.68
N LYS A 141 14.39 -3.48 -3.35
CA LYS A 141 14.43 -2.32 -2.45
C LYS A 141 13.92 -1.09 -3.20
N ASP A 142 13.53 -0.06 -2.46
CA ASP A 142 13.34 1.27 -3.03
C ASP A 142 14.60 1.63 -3.82
N LYS A 143 14.44 2.09 -5.08
CA LYS A 143 15.59 2.35 -5.95
C LYS A 143 16.38 3.61 -5.54
N VAL A 144 16.13 4.18 -4.37
CA VAL A 144 16.84 5.37 -3.88
C VAL A 144 17.12 5.26 -2.38
N GLY A 145 18.40 5.22 -2.04
CA GLY A 145 18.92 5.17 -0.68
C GLY A 145 20.40 4.76 -0.62
N ALA A 146 21.25 5.42 -1.40
CA ALA A 146 22.68 5.58 -1.12
C ALA A 146 22.96 7.06 -0.87
#